data_AF-A0A528AZ96-F1
#
_entry.id   AF-A0A528AZ96-F1
#
_cell.length_a   1.000
_cell.length_b   1.000
_cell.length_c   1.000
_cell.angle_alpha   90.00
_cell.angle_beta   90.00
_cell.angle_gamma   90.00
#
_symmetry.space_group_name_H-M   'P 1'
#
loop_
_entity.id
_entity.type
_entity.pdbx_description
1 polymer ?
#
loop_
_entity_poly.entity_id
_entity_poly.type
_entity_poly.pdbx_seq_one_letter_code
_entity_poly.pdbx_strand_id
1 'polypeptide(L)'
;LKRVKRALRVGIVFWSEDGDDKNTAVELANDINADFVAYGMVEAVLGALSSDPPVALKIAAKRRMRRRLRPAKKAPLAAAK
;
A
#
# COMPACT_ATOMS: atom_id res chain seq x y z
N LEU A 1 -1.70 -3.54 1.16
CA LEU A 1 -0.59 -3.67 2.16
C LEU A 1 0.19 -2.37 2.32
N LYS A 2 0.63 -2.00 3.53
CA LYS A 2 1.43 -0.78 3.76
C LYS A 2 2.93 -1.13 3.66
N ARG A 3 3.63 -0.52 2.71
CA ARG A 3 5.08 -0.70 2.55
C ARG A 3 5.86 0.30 3.41
N VAL A 4 6.93 -0.15 4.07
CA VAL A 4 7.85 0.73 4.81
C VAL A 4 8.65 1.60 3.84
N LYS A 5 9.11 1.02 2.73
CA LYS A 5 9.74 1.71 1.59
C LYS A 5 9.01 1.30 0.31
N ARG A 6 8.82 2.23 -0.62
CA ARG A 6 8.10 1.96 -1.88
C ARG A 6 8.74 0.84 -2.72
N ALA A 7 10.05 0.70 -2.63
CA ALA A 7 10.85 -0.29 -3.35
C ALA A 7 10.86 -1.69 -2.71
N LEU A 8 10.29 -1.86 -1.50
CA LEU A 8 10.23 -3.19 -0.87
C LEU A 8 9.10 -4.02 -1.48
N ARG A 9 9.41 -5.27 -1.79
CA ARG A 9 8.42 -6.29 -2.17
C ARG A 9 7.75 -6.85 -0.92
N VAL A 10 6.46 -7.06 -1.00
CA VAL A 10 5.61 -7.61 0.06
C VAL A 10 4.69 -8.65 -0.57
N GLY A 11 4.86 -9.92 -0.19
CA GLY A 11 4.00 -11.01 -0.63
C GLY A 11 3.05 -11.49 0.46
N ILE A 12 2.16 -12.40 0.10
CA ILE A 12 1.30 -13.16 1.02
C ILE A 12 1.69 -14.63 0.98
N VAL A 13 1.58 -15.31 2.13
CA VAL A 13 1.89 -16.73 2.25
C VAL A 13 0.66 -17.49 2.73
N PHE A 14 0.25 -18.50 1.97
CA PHE A 14 -0.78 -19.45 2.35
C PHE A 14 -0.09 -20.69 2.92
N TRP A 15 -0.40 -21.02 4.17
CA TRP A 15 0.19 -22.16 4.88
C TRP A 15 -0.70 -23.41 4.87
N SER A 16 -1.84 -23.36 4.16
CA SER A 16 -2.78 -24.48 4.07
C SER A 16 -2.35 -25.45 2.97
N GLU A 17 -2.35 -26.74 3.28
CA GLU A 17 -2.17 -27.82 2.27
C GLU A 17 -3.43 -27.98 1.40
N ASP A 18 -4.58 -27.54 1.91
CA ASP A 18 -5.81 -27.49 1.13
C ASP A 18 -5.66 -26.39 0.09
N GLY A 19 -5.51 -26.83 -1.16
CA GLY A 19 -5.28 -25.98 -2.31
C GLY A 19 -6.41 -24.97 -2.49
N ASP A 20 -6.27 -23.83 -1.82
CA ASP A 20 -6.96 -22.60 -2.22
C ASP A 20 -6.66 -22.44 -3.71
N ASP A 21 -7.73 -22.28 -4.50
CA ASP A 21 -7.63 -22.19 -5.96
C ASP A 21 -6.57 -21.15 -6.32
N LYS A 22 -5.51 -21.61 -7.00
CA LYS A 22 -4.36 -20.77 -7.36
C LYS A 22 -4.79 -19.49 -8.09
N ASN A 23 -5.88 -19.58 -8.86
CA ASN A 23 -6.48 -18.44 -9.54
C ASN A 23 -7.06 -17.42 -8.56
N THR A 24 -7.80 -17.85 -7.54
CA THR A 24 -8.36 -16.98 -6.50
C THR A 24 -7.25 -16.31 -5.68
N ALA A 25 -6.17 -17.03 -5.40
CA ALA A 25 -5.01 -16.47 -4.69
C ALA A 25 -4.31 -15.36 -5.50
N VAL A 26 -4.20 -15.53 -6.82
CA VAL A 26 -3.62 -14.52 -7.72
C VAL A 26 -4.53 -13.29 -7.84
N GLU A 27 -5.84 -13.48 -7.95
CA GLU A 27 -6.81 -12.38 -7.94
C GLU A 27 -6.74 -11.58 -6.63
N LEU A 28 -6.75 -12.27 -5.49
CA LEU A 28 -6.65 -11.63 -4.19
C LEU A 28 -5.34 -10.85 -4.04
N ALA A 29 -4.22 -11.41 -4.50
CA ALA A 29 -2.93 -10.74 -4.48
C ALA A 29 -2.95 -9.43 -5.28
N ASN A 30 -3.56 -9.44 -6.47
CA ASN A 30 -3.71 -8.25 -7.32
C ASN A 30 -4.64 -7.20 -6.72
N ASP A 31 -5.64 -7.60 -5.95
CA ASP A 31 -6.56 -6.69 -5.28
C ASP A 31 -5.91 -6.00 -4.08
N ILE A 32 -5.15 -6.74 -3.27
CA ILE A 32 -4.49 -6.19 -2.08
C ILE A 32 -3.12 -5.55 -2.37
N ASN A 33 -2.68 -5.60 -3.64
CA ASN A 33 -1.36 -5.17 -4.13
C ASN A 33 -0.21 -5.94 -3.46
N ALA A 34 -0.33 -7.26 -3.38
CA ALA A 34 0.78 -8.15 -3.04
C ALA A 34 1.67 -8.38 -4.27
N ASP A 35 2.97 -8.47 -4.04
CA ASP A 35 4.00 -8.58 -5.08
C ASP A 35 4.22 -10.02 -5.54
N PHE A 36 3.87 -10.99 -4.69
CA PHE A 36 3.92 -12.42 -4.98
C PHE A 36 3.03 -13.18 -3.99
N VAL A 37 2.73 -14.43 -4.36
CA VAL A 37 2.02 -15.41 -3.54
C VAL A 37 2.96 -16.58 -3.31
N ALA A 38 2.98 -17.11 -2.09
CA ALA A 38 3.76 -18.30 -1.74
C ALA A 38 2.87 -19.29 -0.97
N TYR A 39 3.16 -20.59 -1.14
CA TYR A 39 2.45 -21.67 -0.45
C TYR A 39 3.32 -22.37 0.60
N GLY A 40 4.53 -21.84 0.82
CA GLY A 40 5.48 -22.40 1.77
C GLY A 40 6.68 -21.50 1.97
N MET A 41 7.55 -21.91 2.90
CA MET A 41 8.64 -21.06 3.35
C MET A 41 9.66 -20.76 2.25
N VAL A 42 10.00 -21.76 1.43
CA VAL A 42 10.99 -21.61 0.36
C VAL A 42 10.53 -20.59 -0.68
N GLU A 43 9.28 -20.71 -1.15
CA GLU A 43 8.69 -19.77 -2.11
C GLU A 43 8.59 -18.36 -1.53
N ALA A 44 8.25 -18.24 -0.23
CA ALA A 44 8.16 -16.96 0.44
C ALA A 44 9.52 -16.24 0.48
N VAL A 45 10.60 -16.97 0.77
CA VAL A 45 11.96 -16.43 0.79
C VAL A 45 12.42 -16.05 -0.62
N LEU A 46 12.17 -16.91 -1.61
CA LEU A 46 12.53 -16.63 -3.01
C LEU A 46 11.80 -15.40 -3.54
N GLY A 47 10.49 -15.27 -3.28
CA GLY A 47 9.71 -14.11 -3.69
C GLY A 47 10.16 -12.82 -2.99
N ALA A 48 10.50 -12.89 -1.71
CA ALA A 48 10.94 -11.72 -0.93
C ALA A 48 12.33 -11.21 -1.37
N LEU A 49 13.23 -12.11 -1.76
CA LEU A 49 14.61 -11.77 -2.14
C LEU A 49 14.80 -11.61 -3.65
N SER A 50 13.80 -11.92 -4.46
CA SER A 50 13.89 -11.75 -5.92
C SER A 50 14.00 -10.28 -6.31
N SER A 51 14.81 -10.03 -7.34
CA SER A 51 15.08 -8.70 -7.92
C SER A 51 13.97 -8.14 -8.81
N ASP A 52 12.83 -8.82 -8.97
CA ASP A 52 11.74 -8.29 -9.80
C ASP A 52 11.18 -6.97 -9.22
N PRO A 53 10.69 -6.06 -10.08
CA PRO A 53 10.14 -4.80 -9.62
C PRO A 53 8.88 -5.01 -8.74
N PRO A 54 8.71 -4.23 -7.66
CA PRO A 54 7.49 -4.28 -6.86
C PRO A 54 6.30 -3.71 -7.65
N VAL A 55 5.16 -4.39 -7.55
CA VAL A 55 3.87 -4.04 -8.12
C VAL A 55 3.51 -2.61 -7.72
N ALA A 56 3.08 -1.82 -8.71
CA ALA A 56 2.65 -0.46 -8.47
C ALA A 56 1.41 -0.47 -7.59
N LEU A 57 1.49 0.17 -6.42
CA LEU A 57 0.34 0.34 -5.55
C LEU A 57 -0.74 1.09 -6.32
N LYS A 58 -1.90 0.47 -6.53
CA LYS A 58 -3.10 1.17 -7.01
C LYS A 58 -3.33 2.32 -6.04
N ILE A 59 -3.02 3.54 -6.45
CA ILE A 59 -3.13 4.72 -5.61
C ILE A 59 -4.62 4.87 -5.32
N ALA A 60 -5.06 4.41 -4.14
CA ALA A 60 -6.40 4.65 -3.66
C ALA A 60 -6.66 6.15 -3.81
N ALA A 61 -7.65 6.47 -4.62
CA ALA A 61 -7.89 7.80 -5.15
C ALA A 61 -7.72 8.87 -4.06
N LYS A 62 -6.85 9.85 -4.35
CA LYS A 62 -6.90 11.18 -3.75
C LYS A 62 -6.72 11.17 -2.23
N ARG A 63 -5.46 11.17 -1.79
CA ARG A 63 -5.08 11.83 -0.53
C ARG A 63 -5.62 13.26 -0.63
N ARG A 64 -6.81 13.54 -0.05
CA ARG A 64 -7.39 14.88 0.02
C ARG A 64 -6.31 15.75 0.62
N MET A 65 -5.69 16.58 -0.20
CA MET A 65 -4.75 17.60 0.24
C MET A 65 -5.59 18.50 1.14
N ARG A 66 -5.49 18.29 2.47
CA ARG A 66 -6.17 19.13 3.45
C ARG A 66 -5.53 20.50 3.28
N ARG A 67 -6.16 21.34 2.45
CA ARG A 67 -5.76 22.72 2.20
C ARG A 67 -5.68 23.36 3.58
N ARG A 68 -4.46 23.58 4.08
CA ARG A 68 -4.26 24.33 5.33
C ARG A 68 -4.84 25.71 5.04
N LEU A 69 -6.03 26.00 5.58
CA LEU A 69 -6.55 27.37 5.56
C LEU A 69 -5.50 28.22 6.27
N ARG A 70 -4.95 29.20 5.55
CA ARG A 70 -4.10 30.22 6.16
C ARG A 70 -4.95 30.92 7.25
N PRO A 71 -4.40 31.16 8.44
CA PRO A 71 -5.13 31.91 9.46
C PRO A 71 -5.48 33.28 8.89
N ALA A 72 -6.77 33.63 8.95
CA ALA A 72 -7.24 34.95 8.53
C ALA A 72 -6.50 36.01 9.36
N LYS A 73 -5.81 36.94 8.67
CA LYS A 73 -5.22 38.10 9.33
C LYS A 73 -6.35 38.87 10.00
N LYS A 74 -6.30 38.99 11.32
CA LYS A 74 -7.23 39.83 12.09
C LYS A 74 -7.10 41.27 11.56
N ALA A 75 -8.23 41.86 11.17
CA ALA A 75 -8.28 43.28 10.81
C ALA A 75 -7.92 44.13 12.04
N PRO A 76 -7.16 45.23 11.89
CA PRO A 76 -6.87 46.11 13.01
C PRO A 76 -8.16 46.82 13.47
N LEU A 77 -8.38 46.83 14.78
CA LEU A 77 -9.42 47.59 15.45
C LEU A 77 -9.32 49.06 15.03
N ALA A 78 -10.41 49.60 14.49
CA ALA A 78 -10.54 51.03 14.26
C ALA A 78 -10.50 51.76 15.60
N ALA A 79 -9.59 52.71 15.74
CA ALA A 79 -9.56 53.63 16.87
C ALA A 79 -10.85 54.47 16.87
N ALA A 80 -11.61 54.37 17.97
CA ALA A 80 -12.70 55.30 18.25
C ALA A 80 -12.14 56.62 18.80
N LYS A 81 -12.75 57.71 18.35
CA LYS A 81 -12.50 59.11 18.70
C LYS A 81 -12.81 59.44 20.16
#